data_AF-A0A1U9UUV8-F1
#
_entry.id   AF-A0A1U9UUV8-F1
#
_cell.length_a   1.000
_cell.length_b   1.000
_cell.length_c   1.000
_cell.angle_alpha   90.00
_cell.angle_beta   90.00
_cell.angle_gamma   90.00
#
_symmetry.space_group_name_H-M   'P 1'
#
loop_
_entity.id
_entity.type
_entity.pdbx_description
1 polymer ?
#
loop_
_entity_poly.entity_id
_entity_poly.type
_entity_poly.pdbx_seq_one_letter_code
_entity_poly.pdbx_strand_id
1 'polypeptide(L)'
;MKIASIELTRVCTIGGEWNGRGHEGANTFWEEPSASESLESFDAFRAAVAACISACPYVHYDDEAEQIVQINDDWELFAYDEDGNWTARTGLEVLKLKVPDDKFLLDWYEDLKAWRDA
;
A
#
# COMPACT_ATOMS: atom_id res chain seq x y z
N MET A 1 2.81 11.40 -14.35
CA MET A 1 2.88 10.68 -13.06
C MET A 1 3.68 9.41 -13.25
N LYS A 2 4.62 9.11 -12.34
CA LYS A 2 5.48 7.92 -12.42
C LYS A 2 4.76 6.70 -11.84
N ILE A 3 5.27 5.51 -12.12
CA ILE A 3 4.75 4.24 -11.61
C ILE A 3 5.67 3.75 -10.50
N ALA A 4 5.10 3.26 -9.39
CA ALA A 4 5.86 2.67 -8.30
C ALA A 4 6.58 1.38 -8.77
N SER A 5 7.73 1.07 -8.17
CA SER A 5 8.37 -0.22 -8.38
C SER A 5 7.51 -1.36 -7.80
N ILE A 6 7.82 -2.60 -8.20
CA ILE A 6 7.14 -3.79 -7.69
C ILE A 6 7.41 -3.93 -6.19
N GLU A 7 8.65 -3.69 -5.76
CA GLU A 7 9.06 -3.74 -4.35
C GLU A 7 8.34 -2.69 -3.52
N LEU A 8 8.25 -1.44 -4.02
CA LEU A 8 7.51 -0.38 -3.34
C LEU A 8 6.02 -0.70 -3.26
N THR A 9 5.45 -1.24 -4.34
CA THR A 9 4.06 -1.71 -4.34
C THR A 9 3.84 -2.80 -3.30
N ARG A 10 4.79 -3.75 -3.18
CA ARG A 10 4.75 -4.80 -2.16
C ARG A 10 4.66 -4.19 -0.77
N VAL A 11 5.62 -3.33 -0.43
CA VAL A 11 5.72 -2.66 0.86
C VAL A 11 4.43 -1.92 1.18
N CYS A 12 3.90 -1.14 0.23
CA CYS A 12 2.66 -0.37 0.42
C CYS A 12 1.42 -1.25 0.60
N THR A 13 1.37 -2.42 -0.04
CA THR A 13 0.19 -3.31 0.03
C THR A 13 0.18 -4.13 1.32
N ILE A 14 1.37 -4.51 1.82
CA ILE A 14 1.52 -5.29 3.05
C ILE A 14 1.71 -4.40 4.29
N GLY A 15 2.00 -3.11 4.13
CA GLY A 15 2.28 -2.16 5.22
C GLY A 15 2.36 -0.70 4.70
N GLY A 16 2.65 0.25 5.59
CA GLY A 16 2.74 1.67 5.25
C GLY A 16 1.67 2.53 5.91
N GLU A 17 1.71 3.84 5.69
CA GLU A 17 0.80 4.79 6.32
C GLU A 17 -0.45 5.00 5.45
N TRP A 18 -1.50 4.23 5.75
CA TRP A 18 -2.79 4.31 5.07
C TRP A 18 -3.62 5.41 5.73
N ASN A 19 -3.82 6.53 5.04
CA ASN A 19 -4.59 7.67 5.57
C ASN A 19 -4.17 8.13 6.98
N GLY A 20 -2.86 8.25 7.23
CA GLY A 20 -2.35 8.67 8.54
C GLY A 20 -2.34 7.57 9.61
N ARG A 21 -2.63 6.32 9.22
CA ARG A 21 -2.57 5.15 10.10
C ARG A 21 -1.43 4.25 9.66
N GLY A 22 -0.39 4.13 10.49
CA GLY A 22 0.70 3.21 10.24
C GLY A 22 0.21 1.76 10.30
N HIS A 23 0.39 1.03 9.20
CA HIS A 23 0.31 -0.42 9.15
C HIS A 23 1.74 -0.96 9.18
N GLU A 24 2.13 -1.61 10.28
CA GLU A 24 3.46 -2.17 10.46
C GLU A 24 3.61 -3.50 9.72
N GLY A 25 3.78 -3.40 8.40
CA GLY A 25 4.12 -4.53 7.53
C GLY A 25 3.19 -5.73 7.69
N ALA A 26 3.74 -6.92 7.43
CA ALA A 26 2.93 -8.12 7.39
C ALA A 26 2.27 -8.46 8.74
N ASN A 27 2.82 -8.01 9.88
CA ASN A 27 2.24 -8.27 11.20
C ASN A 27 0.85 -7.62 11.34
N THR A 28 0.72 -6.34 11.00
CA THR A 28 -0.59 -5.67 10.99
C THR A 28 -1.50 -6.24 9.90
N PHE A 29 -0.93 -6.66 8.75
CA PHE A 29 -1.71 -7.37 7.74
C PHE A 29 -2.38 -8.62 8.34
N TRP A 30 -1.67 -9.46 9.11
CA TRP A 30 -2.25 -10.66 9.73
C TRP A 30 -3.37 -10.42 10.75
N GLU A 31 -3.38 -9.25 11.37
CA GLU A 31 -4.38 -8.86 12.37
C GLU A 31 -5.71 -8.43 11.74
N GLU A 32 -5.70 -8.08 10.44
CA GLU A 32 -6.90 -7.72 9.71
C GLU A 32 -7.75 -8.96 9.37
N PRO A 33 -9.05 -9.00 9.71
CA PRO A 33 -9.91 -10.16 9.41
C PRO A 33 -9.89 -10.59 7.94
N SER A 34 -9.75 -9.63 7.02
CA SER A 34 -9.69 -9.83 5.57
C SER A 34 -8.38 -10.46 5.08
N ALA A 35 -7.31 -10.41 5.85
CA ALA A 35 -6.05 -11.07 5.49
C ALA A 35 -6.16 -12.60 5.51
N SER A 36 -6.97 -13.14 6.42
CA SER A 36 -7.20 -14.58 6.48
C SER A 36 -7.99 -15.10 5.26
N GLU A 37 -8.99 -14.35 4.79
CA GLU A 37 -9.81 -14.67 3.62
C GLU A 37 -9.03 -14.48 2.30
N SER A 38 -8.27 -13.38 2.20
CA SER A 38 -7.46 -13.11 1.02
C SER A 38 -6.35 -14.15 0.81
N LEU A 39 -5.90 -14.86 1.83
CA LEU A 39 -4.85 -15.89 1.70
C LEU A 39 -5.37 -17.33 1.63
N GLU A 40 -6.68 -17.54 1.47
CA GLU A 40 -7.26 -18.88 1.27
C GLU A 40 -6.74 -19.55 -0.01
N SER A 41 -6.58 -18.76 -1.08
CA SER A 41 -6.05 -19.20 -2.36
C SER A 41 -5.28 -18.09 -3.06
N PHE A 42 -4.43 -18.46 -4.02
CA PHE A 42 -3.70 -17.46 -4.83
C PHE A 42 -4.65 -16.51 -5.58
N ASP A 43 -5.78 -17.02 -6.08
CA ASP A 43 -6.78 -16.19 -6.77
C ASP A 43 -7.44 -15.18 -5.83
N ALA A 44 -7.76 -15.59 -4.59
CA ALA A 44 -8.28 -14.69 -3.55
C ALA A 44 -7.26 -13.60 -3.20
N PHE A 45 -5.98 -13.98 -3.08
CA PHE A 45 -4.90 -13.06 -2.77
C PHE A 45 -4.72 -12.03 -3.88
N ARG A 46 -4.66 -12.50 -5.13
CA ARG A 46 -4.57 -11.62 -6.30
C ARG A 46 -5.75 -10.65 -6.37
N ALA A 47 -6.97 -11.14 -6.14
CA ALA A 47 -8.17 -10.29 -6.15
C ALA A 47 -8.12 -9.23 -5.04
N ALA A 48 -7.68 -9.59 -3.84
CA ALA A 48 -7.53 -8.67 -2.72
C ALA A 48 -6.47 -7.60 -2.99
N VAL A 49 -5.30 -7.97 -3.50
CA VAL A 49 -4.24 -7.01 -3.89
C VAL A 49 -4.74 -6.06 -4.98
N ALA A 50 -5.43 -6.57 -6.00
CA ALA A 50 -6.01 -5.73 -7.04
C ALA A 50 -7.07 -4.76 -6.50
N ALA A 51 -7.93 -5.21 -5.59
CA ALA A 51 -8.93 -4.36 -4.95
C ALA A 51 -8.29 -3.28 -4.08
N CYS A 52 -7.27 -3.63 -3.30
CA CYS A 52 -6.50 -2.72 -2.44
C CYS A 52 -5.84 -1.61 -3.27
N ILE A 53 -5.11 -1.98 -4.33
CA ILE A 53 -4.48 -1.03 -5.26
C ILE A 53 -5.53 -0.18 -5.99
N SER A 54 -6.68 -0.76 -6.34
CA SER A 54 -7.75 0.01 -6.98
C SER A 54 -8.41 1.01 -6.04
N ALA A 55 -8.49 0.70 -4.74
CA ALA A 55 -9.06 1.57 -3.73
C ALA A 55 -8.14 2.74 -3.41
N CYS A 56 -6.83 2.49 -3.25
CA CYS A 56 -5.85 3.55 -2.97
C CYS A 56 -4.64 3.43 -3.92
N PRO A 57 -4.75 3.91 -5.17
CA PRO A 57 -3.73 3.72 -6.19
C PRO A 57 -2.53 4.66 -6.08
N TYR A 58 -2.52 5.62 -5.16
CA TYR A 58 -1.48 6.65 -5.11
C TYR A 58 -0.62 6.52 -3.86
N VAL A 59 0.70 6.66 -4.07
CA VAL A 59 1.71 6.75 -3.02
C VAL A 59 2.30 8.15 -3.07
N HIS A 60 2.28 8.82 -1.93
CA HIS A 60 2.97 10.07 -1.71
C HIS A 60 4.29 9.78 -1.00
N TYR A 61 5.39 10.00 -1.71
CA TYR A 61 6.74 9.80 -1.21
C TYR A 61 7.39 11.16 -0.95
N ASP A 62 7.98 11.30 0.24
CA ASP A 62 8.80 12.45 0.59
C ASP A 62 10.27 12.11 0.30
N ASP A 63 10.76 12.63 -0.83
CA ASP A 63 12.15 12.46 -1.25
C ASP A 63 13.14 13.10 -0.25
N GLU A 64 12.75 14.16 0.46
CA GLU A 64 13.64 14.81 1.44
C GLU A 64 13.77 13.97 2.71
N ALA A 65 12.68 13.33 3.13
CA ALA A 65 12.64 12.46 4.30
C ALA A 65 12.91 10.97 3.98
N GLU A 66 13.13 10.62 2.72
CA GLU A 66 13.30 9.25 2.20
C GLU A 66 12.25 8.25 2.73
N GLN A 67 10.99 8.68 2.83
CA GLN A 67 9.92 7.87 3.42
C GLN A 67 8.60 7.98 2.68
N ILE A 68 7.81 6.90 2.77
CA ILE A 68 6.41 6.90 2.33
C ILE A 68 5.62 7.71 3.35
N VAL A 69 4.99 8.79 2.89
CA VAL A 69 4.16 9.64 3.74
C VAL A 69 2.73 9.13 3.80
N GLN A 70 2.18 8.69 2.65
CA GLN A 70 0.78 8.28 2.62
C GLN A 70 0.43 7.40 1.40
N ILE A 71 -0.52 6.48 1.61
CA ILE A 71 -1.21 5.74 0.55
C ILE A 71 -2.66 6.23 0.51
N ASN A 72 -3.15 6.66 -0.66
CA ASN A 72 -4.43 7.38 -0.79
C ASN A 72 -5.17 7.11 -2.11
N ASP A 73 -6.45 7.45 -2.15
CA ASP A 73 -7.34 7.35 -3.32
C ASP A 73 -7.39 8.62 -4.18
N ASP A 74 -6.90 9.72 -3.64
CA ASP A 74 -6.65 10.99 -4.32
C ASP A 74 -5.16 11.14 -4.67
N TRP A 75 -4.91 11.69 -5.86
CA TRP A 75 -3.57 12.01 -6.33
C TRP A 75 -3.07 13.32 -5.70
N GLU A 76 -3.97 14.19 -5.25
CA GLU A 76 -3.65 15.35 -4.43
C GLU A 76 -3.59 14.93 -2.95
N LEU A 77 -2.42 15.08 -2.31
CA LEU A 77 -2.33 14.85 -0.87
C LEU A 77 -3.05 15.97 -0.14
N PHE A 78 -3.83 15.64 0.88
CA PHE A 78 -4.40 16.63 1.77
C PHE A 78 -3.73 16.64 3.13
N ALA A 79 -3.52 17.83 3.67
CA ALA A 79 -3.11 18.06 5.04
C ALA A 79 -4.09 19.03 5.72
N TYR A 80 -3.98 19.14 7.03
CA TYR A 80 -4.64 20.22 7.77
C TYR A 80 -3.67 21.40 7.90
N ASP A 81 -4.13 22.60 7.54
CA ASP A 81 -3.39 23.83 7.85
C ASP A 81 -3.47 24.18 9.34
N GLU A 82 -2.79 25.26 9.76
CA GLU A 82 -2.79 25.72 11.16
C GLU A 82 -4.20 26.07 11.68
N ASP A 83 -5.13 26.35 10.77
CA ASP A 83 -6.53 26.68 11.07
C ASP A 83 -7.45 25.43 11.02
N GLY A 84 -6.89 24.25 10.76
CA GLY A 84 -7.63 22.98 10.68
C GLY A 84 -8.45 22.81 9.40
N ASN A 85 -8.16 23.57 8.33
CA ASN A 85 -8.79 23.38 7.02
C ASN A 85 -8.01 22.36 6.18
N TRP A 86 -8.75 21.64 5.33
CA TRP A 86 -8.15 20.77 4.31
C TRP A 86 -7.42 21.61 3.27
N THR A 87 -6.13 21.36 3.09
CA THR A 87 -5.29 22.01 2.07
C THR A 87 -4.48 20.97 1.29
N ALA A 88 -4.34 21.19 -0.01
CA ALA A 88 -3.51 20.34 -0.86
C ALA A 88 -2.03 20.55 -0.52
N ARG A 89 -1.34 19.49 -0.10
CA ARG A 89 0.10 19.52 0.19
C ARG A 89 0.86 19.37 -1.13
N THR A 90 1.17 20.52 -1.75
CA THR A 90 1.96 20.57 -2.99
C THR A 90 3.43 20.27 -2.72
N GLY A 91 4.08 19.44 -3.55
CA GLY A 91 5.54 19.26 -3.53
C GLY A 91 6.04 17.83 -3.28
N LEU A 92 5.16 16.88 -2.95
CA LEU A 92 5.54 15.47 -2.82
C LEU A 92 5.57 14.77 -4.17
N GLU A 93 6.47 13.79 -4.31
CA GLU A 93 6.43 12.90 -5.46
C GLU A 93 5.23 11.95 -5.34
N VAL A 94 4.43 11.88 -6.41
CA VAL A 94 3.28 10.99 -6.50
C VAL A 94 3.59 9.85 -7.46
N LEU A 95 3.55 8.63 -6.93
CA LEU A 95 3.70 7.39 -7.69
C LEU A 95 2.36 6.66 -7.75
N LYS A 96 2.05 6.09 -8.92
CA LYS A 96 0.89 5.21 -9.06
C LYS A 96 1.29 3.76 -8.79
N LEU A 97 0.59 3.10 -7.88
CA LEU A 97 0.68 1.66 -7.67
C LEU A 97 0.17 0.92 -8.91
N LYS A 98 0.78 -0.22 -9.20
CA LYS A 98 0.37 -1.10 -10.29
C LYS A 98 0.29 -2.53 -9.75
N VAL A 99 -0.81 -3.21 -10.07
CA VAL A 99 -0.94 -4.65 -9.80
C VAL A 99 0.22 -5.38 -10.50
N PRO A 100 1.12 -6.05 -9.76
CA PRO A 100 2.18 -6.87 -10.35
C PRO A 100 1.58 -8.01 -11.17
N ASP A 101 2.41 -8.63 -12.03
CA ASP A 101 1.96 -9.82 -12.74
C ASP A 101 1.82 -11.03 -11.80
N ASP A 102 1.15 -12.07 -12.30
CA ASP A 102 0.84 -13.27 -11.52
C ASP A 102 2.10 -13.97 -10.98
N LYS A 103 3.25 -13.86 -11.66
CA LYS A 103 4.49 -14.48 -11.18
C LYS A 103 4.97 -13.80 -9.90
N PHE A 104 5.08 -12.46 -9.90
CA PHE A 104 5.48 -11.73 -8.71
C PHE A 104 4.48 -11.88 -7.58
N LEU A 105 3.18 -11.87 -7.89
CA LEU A 105 2.14 -12.08 -6.87
C LEU A 105 2.21 -13.48 -6.26
N LEU A 106 2.53 -14.51 -7.06
CA LEU A 106 2.68 -15.87 -6.55
C LEU A 106 3.86 -15.96 -5.57
N ASP A 107 5.00 -15.38 -5.93
CA ASP A 107 6.17 -15.33 -5.05
C ASP A 107 5.82 -14.60 -3.72
N TRP A 108 5.06 -13.50 -3.78
CA TRP A 108 4.62 -12.77 -2.58
C TRP A 108 3.68 -13.59 -1.70
N TYR A 109 2.74 -14.31 -2.33
CA TYR A 109 1.80 -15.17 -1.64
C TYR A 109 2.51 -16.31 -0.90
N GLU A 110 3.49 -16.96 -1.55
CA GLU A 110 4.30 -18.01 -0.94
C GLU A 110 5.14 -17.49 0.22
N ASP A 111 5.81 -16.33 0.05
CA ASP A 111 6.58 -15.67 1.10
C ASP A 111 5.71 -15.35 2.35
N LEU A 112 4.51 -14.79 2.13
CA LEU A 112 3.59 -14.44 3.22
C LEU A 112 3.14 -15.69 3.98
N LYS A 113 2.79 -16.77 3.27
CA LYS A 113 2.43 -18.03 3.92
C LYS A 113 3.57 -18.62 4.73
N ALA A 114 4.79 -18.60 4.18
CA ALA A 114 5.97 -19.07 4.89
C ALA A 114 6.24 -18.26 6.17
N TRP A 115 6.01 -16.94 6.14
CA TRP A 115 6.11 -16.09 7.33
C TRP A 115 5.08 -16.40 8.41
N ARG A 116 3.85 -16.78 8.02
CA ARG A 116 2.79 -17.15 8.98
C ARG A 116 3.06 -18.46 9.70
N ASP A 117 3.70 -19.41 9.02
CA ASP A 117 3.97 -20.75 9.54
C ASP A 117 5.30 -20.85 10.33
N ALA A 118 6.09 -19.76 10.38
CA ALA A 118 7.38 -19.66 11.07
C ALA A 118 7.25 -19.21 12.53
#